data_AF-A0A930LVH6-F1
#
_entry.id   AF-A0A930LVH6-F1
#
_cell.length_a   1.000
_cell.length_b   1.000
_cell.length_c   1.000
_cell.angle_alpha   90.00
_cell.angle_beta   90.00
_cell.angle_gamma   90.00
#
_symmetry.space_group_name_H-M   'P 1'
#
loop_
_entity.id
_entity.type
_entity.pdbx_description
1 polymer ?
#
loop_
_entity_poly.entity_id
_entity_poly.type
_entity_poly.pdbx_seq_one_letter_code
_entity_poly.pdbx_strand_id
1 'polypeptide(L)'
;FLKKYGGIYRPHPSEKDKLSVLTHKLWEKEGIRIDRSGTPLNEVPNPVVSIFSTGVLEAAIRGIPAWVYHPAPPAWLVEFWDRYGMNRWGSEPTPAPVQPEKEPARRIAELMIETLEA
;
A
#
# COMPACT_ATOMS: atom_id res chain seq x y z
N PHE A 1 -8.58 -4.94 -13.38
CA PHE A 1 -8.82 -3.69 -12.63
C PHE A 1 -8.40 -2.46 -13.44
N LEU A 2 -7.11 -2.31 -13.76
CA LEU A 2 -6.58 -1.11 -14.43
C LEU A 2 -7.29 -0.75 -15.74
N LYS A 3 -7.49 -1.71 -16.66
CA LYS A 3 -8.25 -1.47 -17.91
C LYS A 3 -9.69 -1.04 -17.66
N LYS A 4 -10.34 -1.53 -16.59
CA LYS A 4 -11.74 -1.24 -16.25
C LYS A 4 -11.91 0.16 -15.66
N TYR A 5 -10.99 0.60 -14.80
CA TYR A 5 -11.11 1.84 -14.03
C TYR A 5 -10.11 2.93 -14.47
N GLY A 6 -9.34 2.70 -15.54
CA GLY A 6 -8.38 3.67 -16.08
C GLY A 6 -7.18 3.96 -15.17
N GLY A 7 -6.82 3.05 -14.27
CA GLY A 7 -5.71 3.23 -13.33
C GLY A 7 -4.32 3.25 -13.99
N ILE A 8 -3.32 3.67 -13.23
CA ILE A 8 -1.90 3.61 -13.61
C ILE A 8 -1.24 2.53 -12.75
N TYR A 9 -0.57 1.56 -13.39
CA TYR A 9 0.22 0.57 -12.67
C TYR A 9 1.51 1.23 -12.18
N ARG A 10 1.82 1.07 -10.90
CA ARG A 10 3.09 1.51 -10.35
C ARG A 10 3.89 0.28 -9.87
N PRO A 11 5.01 -0.06 -10.55
CA PRO A 11 5.83 -1.18 -10.13
C PRO A 11 6.46 -0.94 -8.76
N HIS A 12 6.64 -2.01 -7.99
CA HIS A 12 7.52 -1.99 -6.83
C HIS A 12 8.96 -1.71 -7.28
N PRO A 13 9.76 -0.92 -6.53
CA PRO A 13 11.14 -0.61 -6.91
C PRO A 13 12.03 -1.84 -7.19
N SER A 14 11.71 -2.99 -6.60
CA SER A 14 12.44 -4.25 -6.81
C SER A 14 12.04 -5.03 -8.07
N GLU A 15 10.99 -4.63 -8.81
CA GLU A 15 10.56 -5.25 -10.07
C GLU A 15 11.52 -4.89 -11.23
N LYS A 16 12.78 -5.29 -11.11
CA LYS A 16 13.86 -4.99 -12.08
C LYS A 16 14.35 -6.22 -12.84
N ASP A 17 13.89 -7.40 -12.46
CA ASP A 17 14.28 -8.63 -13.16
C ASP A 17 13.69 -8.69 -14.58
N LYS A 18 14.28 -9.53 -15.43
CA LYS A 18 13.91 -9.60 -16.85
C LYS A 18 12.45 -9.99 -17.06
N LEU A 19 11.90 -10.84 -16.19
CA LEU A 19 10.51 -11.31 -16.31
C LEU A 19 9.53 -10.19 -15.93
N SER A 20 9.79 -9.46 -14.85
CA SER A 20 9.01 -8.28 -14.47
C SER A 20 9.01 -7.23 -15.58
N VAL A 21 10.19 -6.87 -16.10
CA VAL A 21 10.32 -5.88 -17.18
C VAL A 21 9.60 -6.32 -18.46
N LEU A 22 9.69 -7.62 -18.81
CA LEU A 22 8.97 -8.14 -19.98
C LEU A 22 7.45 -8.08 -19.78
N THR A 23 6.97 -8.41 -18.58
CA THR A 23 5.56 -8.33 -18.20
C THR A 23 5.04 -6.89 -18.30
N HIS A 24 5.80 -5.92 -17.81
CA HIS A 24 5.48 -4.49 -17.93
C HIS A 24 5.35 -4.06 -19.40
N LYS A 25 6.31 -4.46 -20.26
CA LYS A 25 6.25 -4.15 -21.70
C LYS A 25 5.03 -4.76 -22.38
N LEU A 26 4.63 -5.98 -21.99
CA LEU A 26 3.42 -6.61 -22.50
C LEU A 26 2.18 -5.82 -22.09
N TRP A 27 2.08 -5.43 -20.82
CA TRP A 27 0.98 -4.61 -20.30
C TRP A 27 0.88 -3.24 -20.98
N GLU A 28 2.00 -2.57 -21.25
CA GLU A 28 2.02 -1.32 -22.01
C GLU A 28 1.48 -1.50 -23.44
N LYS A 29 1.87 -2.59 -24.13
CA LYS A 29 1.31 -2.93 -25.46
C LYS A 29 -0.19 -3.18 -25.41
N GLU A 30 -0.70 -3.67 -24.28
CA GLU A 30 -2.12 -3.86 -24.04
C GLU A 30 -2.86 -2.60 -23.55
N GLY A 31 -2.20 -1.44 -23.53
CA GLY A 31 -2.79 -0.15 -23.17
C GLY A 31 -2.83 0.15 -21.67
N ILE A 32 -2.14 -0.63 -20.83
CA ILE A 32 -1.99 -0.31 -19.40
C ILE A 32 -0.90 0.76 -19.26
N ARG A 33 -1.24 1.88 -18.62
CA ARG A 33 -0.28 2.92 -18.27
C ARG A 33 0.59 2.46 -17.10
N ILE A 34 1.90 2.59 -17.25
CA ILE A 34 2.87 2.30 -16.18
C ILE A 34 3.50 3.62 -15.72
N ASP A 35 3.49 3.85 -14.41
CA ASP A 35 4.18 4.98 -13.79
C ASP A 35 5.69 4.73 -13.80
N ARG A 36 6.40 5.58 -14.55
CA ARG A 36 7.87 5.59 -14.67
C ARG A 36 8.49 6.88 -14.10
N SER A 37 7.70 7.70 -13.41
CA SER A 37 8.13 9.02 -12.93
C SER A 37 9.26 8.97 -11.92
N GLY A 38 9.31 7.89 -11.12
CA GLY A 38 10.22 7.81 -9.96
C GLY A 38 9.79 8.67 -8.77
N THR A 39 8.69 9.43 -8.88
CA THR A 39 8.14 10.25 -7.79
C THR A 39 7.85 9.37 -6.58
N PRO A 40 8.38 9.63 -5.38
CA PRO A 40 8.09 8.85 -4.18
C PRO A 40 6.59 8.63 -3.94
N LEU A 41 6.20 7.45 -3.45
CA LEU A 41 4.78 7.10 -3.27
C LEU A 41 4.07 8.05 -2.29
N ASN A 42 4.80 8.52 -1.27
CA ASN A 42 4.33 9.50 -0.29
C ASN A 42 4.18 10.94 -0.86
N GLU A 43 4.51 11.18 -2.13
CA GLU A 43 4.29 12.45 -2.82
C GLU A 43 3.16 12.37 -3.85
N VAL A 44 2.72 11.16 -4.21
CA VAL A 44 1.60 10.96 -5.12
C VAL A 44 0.28 11.24 -4.38
N PRO A 45 -0.60 12.13 -4.88
CA PRO A 45 -1.87 12.47 -4.24
C PRO A 45 -3.04 11.60 -4.73
N ASN A 46 -2.81 10.70 -5.69
CA ASN A 46 -3.84 9.89 -6.32
C ASN A 46 -4.37 8.81 -5.37
N PRO A 47 -5.65 8.42 -5.51
CA PRO A 47 -6.18 7.27 -4.79
C PRO A 47 -5.40 5.99 -5.08
N VAL A 48 -5.23 5.15 -4.07
CA VAL A 48 -4.38 3.95 -4.14
C VAL A 48 -5.24 2.69 -4.14
N VAL A 49 -4.93 1.75 -5.03
CA VAL A 49 -5.49 0.40 -5.00
C VAL A 49 -4.35 -0.59 -5.10
N SER A 50 -4.30 -1.55 -4.17
CA SER A 50 -3.31 -2.62 -4.19
C SER A 50 -3.94 -3.97 -3.85
N ILE A 51 -3.15 -5.03 -3.89
CA ILE A 51 -3.59 -6.34 -3.39
C ILE A 51 -3.31 -6.41 -1.88
N PHE A 52 -2.09 -6.13 -1.41
CA PHE A 52 -1.73 -6.14 0.03
C PHE A 52 -0.55 -5.22 0.38
N SER A 53 -0.26 -4.21 -0.45
CA SER A 53 0.89 -3.30 -0.22
C SER A 53 0.69 -2.37 0.99
N THR A 54 1.78 -2.06 1.70
CA THR A 54 1.79 -1.05 2.78
C THR A 54 1.37 0.33 2.30
N GLY A 55 1.55 0.62 1.01
CA GLY A 55 1.14 1.87 0.38
C GLY A 55 -0.36 2.19 0.57
N VAL A 56 -1.21 1.19 0.81
CA VAL A 56 -2.62 1.41 1.17
C VAL A 56 -2.74 2.11 2.53
N LEU A 57 -1.98 1.65 3.54
CA LEU A 57 -2.00 2.23 4.88
C LEU A 57 -1.29 3.59 4.89
N GLU A 58 -0.17 3.72 4.18
CA GLU A 58 0.56 4.99 4.05
C GLU A 58 -0.31 6.08 3.40
N ALA A 59 -1.09 5.72 2.38
CA ALA A 59 -2.07 6.61 1.78
C ALA A 59 -3.20 6.97 2.76
N ALA A 60 -3.74 5.97 3.49
CA ALA A 60 -4.79 6.20 4.48
C ALA A 60 -4.35 7.14 5.62
N ILE A 61 -3.12 7.01 6.13
CA ILE A 61 -2.53 7.93 7.13
C ILE A 61 -2.50 9.37 6.63
N ARG A 62 -2.25 9.55 5.32
CA ARG A 62 -2.23 10.86 4.66
C ARG A 62 -3.62 11.39 4.27
N GLY A 63 -4.68 10.67 4.59
CA GLY A 63 -6.05 11.02 4.19
C GLY A 63 -6.34 10.81 2.70
N ILE A 64 -5.49 10.07 1.99
CA ILE A 64 -5.70 9.73 0.58
C ILE A 64 -6.58 8.47 0.50
N PRO A 65 -7.67 8.47 -0.29
CA PRO A 65 -8.51 7.30 -0.43
C PRO A 65 -7.73 6.09 -0.94
N ALA A 66 -7.81 4.97 -0.20
CA ALA A 66 -7.07 3.77 -0.51
C ALA A 66 -7.86 2.49 -0.25
N TRP A 67 -7.67 1.48 -1.09
CA TRP A 67 -8.39 0.20 -1.01
C TRP A 67 -7.49 -0.99 -1.35
N VAL A 68 -7.95 -2.17 -0.94
CA VAL A 68 -7.45 -3.44 -1.44
C VAL A 68 -8.40 -4.06 -2.47
N TYR A 69 -7.86 -4.80 -3.44
CA TYR A 69 -8.67 -5.48 -4.44
C TYR A 69 -8.01 -6.78 -4.93
N HIS A 70 -8.81 -7.84 -4.99
CA HIS A 70 -8.53 -9.06 -5.73
C HIS A 70 -9.87 -9.65 -6.20
N PRO A 71 -10.01 -10.14 -7.45
CA PRO A 71 -11.31 -10.60 -7.96
C PRO A 71 -11.83 -11.87 -7.25
N ALA A 72 -10.93 -12.75 -6.81
CA ALA A 72 -11.24 -13.97 -6.08
C ALA A 72 -10.15 -14.23 -5.03
N PRO A 73 -10.15 -13.49 -3.89
CA PRO A 73 -9.05 -13.55 -2.93
C PRO A 73 -8.99 -14.93 -2.24
N PRO A 74 -7.79 -15.52 -2.06
CA PRO A 74 -7.64 -16.68 -1.18
C PRO A 74 -7.91 -16.28 0.28
N ALA A 75 -8.25 -17.25 1.13
CA ALA A 75 -8.64 -17.01 2.53
C ALA A 75 -7.59 -16.21 3.32
N TRP A 76 -6.30 -16.56 3.18
CA TRP A 76 -5.21 -15.86 3.87
C TRP A 76 -5.14 -14.36 3.52
N LEU A 77 -5.53 -13.99 2.29
CA LEU A 77 -5.51 -12.61 1.84
C LEU A 77 -6.66 -11.82 2.45
N VAL A 78 -7.83 -12.45 2.59
CA VAL A 78 -8.97 -11.89 3.33
C VAL A 78 -8.60 -11.66 4.79
N GLU A 79 -8.03 -12.68 5.45
CA GLU A 79 -7.58 -12.56 6.84
C GLU A 79 -6.52 -11.46 7.02
N PHE A 80 -5.62 -11.32 6.05
CA PHE A 80 -4.63 -10.24 6.05
C PHE A 80 -5.32 -8.86 6.00
N TRP A 81 -6.28 -8.67 5.10
CA TRP A 81 -7.02 -7.41 5.02
C TRP A 81 -7.78 -7.10 6.31
N ASP A 82 -8.46 -8.09 6.86
CA ASP A 82 -9.26 -7.92 8.09
C ASP A 82 -8.34 -7.60 9.28
N ARG A 83 -7.19 -8.28 9.40
CA ARG A 83 -6.20 -8.03 10.47
C ARG A 83 -5.66 -6.61 10.46
N TYR A 84 -5.44 -6.04 9.27
CA TYR A 84 -4.88 -4.69 9.12
C TYR A 84 -5.95 -3.62 8.86
N GLY A 85 -7.24 -3.96 8.96
CA GLY A 85 -8.34 -3.02 8.75
C GLY A 85 -8.40 -2.43 7.34
N MET A 86 -7.94 -3.18 6.33
CA MET A 86 -7.89 -2.72 4.93
C MET A 86 -9.24 -2.93 4.25
N ASN A 87 -9.86 -1.83 3.80
CA ASN A 87 -11.16 -1.87 3.16
C ASN A 87 -11.06 -2.21 1.67
N ARG A 88 -12.03 -2.98 1.17
CA ARG A 88 -12.05 -3.49 -0.21
C ARG A 88 -12.59 -2.46 -1.19
N TRP A 89 -12.11 -2.49 -2.43
CA TRP A 89 -12.64 -1.60 -3.47
C TRP A 89 -14.16 -1.76 -3.62
N GLY A 90 -14.87 -0.62 -3.60
CA GLY A 90 -16.33 -0.56 -3.65
C GLY A 90 -16.99 -0.36 -2.29
N SER A 91 -16.24 -0.40 -1.18
CA SER A 91 -16.67 0.10 0.13
C SER A 91 -16.06 1.46 0.44
N GLU A 92 -16.32 1.97 1.66
CA GLU A 92 -15.59 3.12 2.21
C GLU A 92 -14.07 2.91 2.12
N PRO A 93 -13.28 3.99 1.93
CA PRO A 93 -11.82 3.93 1.93
C PRO A 93 -11.26 3.30 3.20
N THR A 94 -10.06 2.75 3.11
CA THR A 94 -9.31 2.23 4.27
C THR A 94 -9.07 3.40 5.25
N PRO A 95 -9.51 3.30 6.51
CA PRO A 95 -9.26 4.33 7.50
C PRO A 95 -7.77 4.39 7.87
N ALA A 96 -7.32 5.54 8.35
CA ALA A 96 -5.98 5.66 8.91
C ALA A 96 -5.82 4.69 10.11
N PRO A 97 -4.74 3.90 10.18
CA PRO A 97 -4.44 3.10 11.36
C PRO A 97 -4.28 3.99 12.59
N VAL A 98 -4.82 3.54 13.72
CA VAL A 98 -4.66 4.21 15.01
C VAL A 98 -3.18 4.38 15.32
N GLN A 99 -2.75 5.63 15.49
CA GLN A 99 -1.38 5.95 15.88
C GLN A 99 -1.29 6.03 17.41
N PRO A 100 -0.22 5.50 18.03
CA PRO A 100 0.03 5.71 19.44
C PRO A 100 0.30 7.20 19.73
N GLU A 101 -0.06 7.68 20.92
CA GLU A 101 0.18 9.07 21.33
C GLU A 101 1.67 9.43 21.36
N LYS A 102 2.51 8.45 21.72
CA LYS A 102 3.97 8.56 21.67
C LYS A 102 4.51 7.69 20.55
N GLU A 103 5.48 8.21 19.83
CA GLU A 103 6.24 7.42 18.89
C GLU A 103 6.83 6.17 19.58
N PRO A 104 6.75 4.98 18.96
CA PRO A 104 7.27 3.75 19.56
C PRO A 104 8.73 3.86 20.01
N ALA A 105 9.58 4.52 19.20
CA ALA A 105 10.98 4.73 19.54
C ALA A 105 11.16 5.54 20.83
N ARG A 106 10.34 6.59 21.02
CA ARG A 106 10.34 7.39 22.25
C ARG A 106 9.90 6.56 23.44
N ARG A 107 8.81 5.78 23.32
CA ARG A 107 8.34 4.94 24.43
C ARG A 107 9.36 3.85 24.79
N ILE A 108 10.03 3.27 23.81
CA ILE A 108 11.12 2.30 24.04
C ILE A 108 12.27 2.96 24.80
N ALA A 109 12.70 4.16 24.39
CA ALA A 109 13.77 4.88 25.07
C ALA A 109 13.42 5.20 26.53
N GLU A 110 12.19 5.66 26.80
CA GLU A 110 11.69 5.89 28.17
C GLU A 110 11.75 4.60 29.01
N LEU A 111 11.25 3.48 28.48
CA LEU A 111 11.29 2.19 29.17
C LEU A 111 12.71 1.68 29.45
N MET A 112 13.65 1.92 28.53
CA MET A 112 15.05 1.55 28.74
C MET A 112 15.68 2.35 29.89
N ILE A 113 15.40 3.64 29.99
CA ILE A 113 15.88 4.49 31.09
C ILE A 113 15.26 4.03 32.42
N GLU A 114 13.94 3.87 32.47
CA GLU A 114 13.20 3.38 33.65
C GLU A 114 13.76 2.03 34.16
N THR A 115 14.16 1.13 33.26
CA THR A 115 14.69 -0.19 33.62
C THR A 115 16.15 -0.14 34.07
N LEU A 116 16.96 0.78 33.55
CA LEU A 116 18.39 0.90 33.90
C LEU A 116 18.62 1.72 35.18
N GLU A 117 17.67 2.57 35.55
CA GLU A 117 17.71 3.41 36.75
C GLU A 117 16.96 2.79 37.97
N ALA A 118 16.29 1.64 37.77
CA ALA A 118 15.63 0.86 38.81
C ALA A 118 16.58 -0.18 39.46
#